data_AF-A0A328B5F2-F1
#
_entry.id   AF-A0A328B5F2-F1
#
_cell.length_a   1.000
_cell.length_b   1.000
_cell.length_c   1.000
_cell.angle_alpha   90.00
_cell.angle_beta   90.00
_cell.angle_gamma   90.00
#
_symmetry.space_group_name_H-M   'P 1'
#
loop_
_entity.id
_entity.type
_entity.pdbx_description
1 polymer ?
#
loop_
_entity_poly.entity_id
_entity_poly.type
_entity_poly.pdbx_seq_one_letter_code
_entity_poly.pdbx_strand_id
1 'polypeptide(L)'
;MLLRFATAGALLGTLLGASACQSSNPPVQPAVGTLTGVISPGGAATRVKATDDAQRTYVVAPAADGSFVLRNVPHGSYQLTIEPTADYTEPVLERNTVRSGTLNIDTVTMLPAVPTGLGSTLAYSVGAEAYRFGSVTATLTGRQLTLTAARTAPGALPDAEQVFLQLTDFDGPGVYECGSTATIIYQNRYSDLALPYRWSTATPEGRGTVRITYHDAAARRLAGVFSFEAGAVNSGTSGKYNTTNGYFADVAY
;
A
#
# COMPACT_ATOMS: atom_id res chain seq x y z
N MET A 1 -33.16 -75.43 40.23
CA MET A 1 -31.99 -75.99 40.95
C MET A 1 -30.77 -75.26 40.38
N LEU A 2 -29.98 -74.42 41.03
CA LEU A 2 -29.69 -73.98 42.42
C LEU A 2 -29.96 -72.44 42.49
N LEU A 3 -30.52 -71.76 43.50
CA LEU A 3 -30.28 -71.59 44.95
C LEU A 3 -28.92 -70.99 45.37
N ARG A 4 -29.00 -69.88 46.15
CA ARG A 4 -28.01 -69.26 47.09
C ARG A 4 -27.11 -68.12 46.53
N PHE A 5 -26.72 -67.06 47.26
CA PHE A 5 -26.90 -66.59 48.65
C PHE A 5 -26.80 -65.04 48.66
N ALA A 6 -27.44 -64.42 49.65
CA ALA A 6 -27.37 -62.99 49.95
C ALA A 6 -26.05 -62.56 50.58
N THR A 7 -25.62 -61.32 50.32
CA THR A 7 -24.69 -60.60 51.21
C THR A 7 -25.06 -59.12 51.25
N ALA A 8 -25.71 -58.72 52.34
CA ALA A 8 -25.97 -57.32 52.66
C ALA A 8 -24.71 -56.73 53.30
N GLY A 9 -24.06 -55.79 52.61
CA GLY A 9 -22.99 -54.97 53.16
C GLY A 9 -23.51 -53.55 53.39
N ALA A 10 -23.83 -53.22 54.63
CA ALA A 10 -24.15 -51.86 55.04
C ALA A 10 -22.84 -51.05 55.13
N LEU A 11 -22.63 -50.15 54.18
CA LEU A 11 -21.53 -49.17 54.24
C LEU A 11 -22.10 -47.85 54.77
N LEU A 12 -21.85 -47.57 56.04
CA LEU A 12 -22.08 -46.26 56.65
C LEU A 12 -20.97 -45.31 56.16
N GLY A 13 -21.24 -44.62 55.05
CA GLY A 13 -20.37 -43.56 54.53
C GLY A 13 -20.70 -42.23 55.18
N THR A 14 -19.76 -41.70 55.96
CA THR A 14 -19.76 -40.35 56.53
C THR A 14 -19.84 -39.30 55.42
N LEU A 15 -20.96 -38.58 55.36
CA LEU A 15 -21.13 -37.36 54.57
C LEU A 15 -20.33 -36.22 55.24
N LEU A 16 -19.03 -36.15 54.94
CA LEU A 16 -18.27 -34.91 55.13
C LEU A 16 -18.64 -33.97 53.98
N GLY A 17 -19.59 -33.08 54.24
CA GLY A 17 -19.90 -31.94 53.39
C GLY A 17 -18.70 -31.00 53.33
N ALA A 18 -17.76 -31.28 52.45
CA ALA A 18 -16.80 -30.29 51.99
C ALA A 18 -17.59 -29.26 51.17
N SER A 19 -17.95 -28.14 51.80
CA SER A 19 -18.30 -26.90 51.10
C SER A 19 -17.09 -26.49 50.27
N ALA A 20 -16.99 -27.05 49.07
CA ALA A 20 -16.10 -26.57 48.04
C ALA A 20 -16.58 -25.16 47.70
N CYS A 21 -15.95 -24.16 48.32
CA CYS A 21 -15.95 -22.80 47.81
C CYS A 21 -15.39 -22.88 46.39
N GLN A 22 -16.27 -23.08 45.40
CA GLN A 22 -15.96 -22.84 44.00
C GLN A 22 -15.59 -21.37 43.92
N SER A 23 -14.29 -21.09 43.97
CA SER A 23 -13.74 -19.82 43.54
C SER A 23 -14.18 -19.65 42.10
N SER A 24 -15.27 -18.92 41.90
CA SER A 24 -15.73 -18.52 40.58
C SER A 24 -14.66 -17.58 40.05
N ASN A 25 -13.68 -18.13 39.33
CA ASN A 25 -12.77 -17.31 38.57
C ASN A 25 -13.64 -16.46 37.64
N PRO A 26 -13.62 -15.12 37.75
CA PRO A 26 -14.39 -14.29 36.86
C PRO A 26 -14.01 -14.67 35.42
N PRO A 27 -14.98 -14.77 34.50
CA PRO A 27 -14.68 -15.11 33.12
C PRO A 27 -13.63 -14.12 32.59
N VAL A 28 -12.48 -14.65 32.13
CA VAL A 28 -11.41 -13.82 31.56
C VAL A 28 -11.96 -13.18 30.31
N GLN A 29 -12.31 -11.89 30.38
CA GLN A 29 -12.76 -11.14 29.22
C GLN A 29 -11.58 -11.05 28.23
N PRO A 30 -11.77 -11.43 26.96
CA PRO A 30 -10.73 -11.28 25.97
C PRO A 30 -10.25 -9.82 25.92
N ALA A 31 -8.94 -9.61 25.95
CA ALA A 31 -8.39 -8.28 25.74
C ALA A 31 -8.74 -7.82 24.33
N VAL A 32 -9.51 -6.74 24.24
CA VAL A 32 -9.88 -6.10 22.98
C VAL A 32 -9.16 -4.75 22.84
N GLY A 33 -8.94 -4.36 21.60
CA GLY A 33 -8.38 -3.09 21.21
C GLY A 33 -9.27 -2.32 20.23
N THR A 34 -8.76 -1.16 19.83
CA THR A 34 -9.33 -0.29 18.80
C THR A 34 -8.27 -0.06 17.73
N LEU A 35 -8.68 -0.10 16.48
CA LEU A 35 -7.83 0.17 15.32
C LEU A 35 -8.36 1.43 14.63
N THR A 36 -7.50 2.44 14.50
CA THR A 36 -7.84 3.76 13.93
C THR A 36 -6.91 4.12 12.78
N GLY A 37 -7.40 4.90 11.83
CA GLY A 37 -6.58 5.45 10.76
C GLY A 37 -7.35 6.46 9.92
N VAL A 38 -6.69 6.99 8.90
CA VAL A 38 -7.27 7.92 7.93
C VAL A 38 -6.98 7.40 6.52
N ILE A 39 -7.98 7.38 5.65
CA ILE A 39 -7.82 7.10 4.23
C ILE A 39 -7.72 8.43 3.49
N SER A 40 -6.68 8.60 2.68
CA SER A 40 -6.48 9.80 1.89
C SER A 40 -6.49 9.50 0.39
N PRO A 41 -7.25 10.24 -0.43
CA PRO A 41 -8.17 11.30 -0.03
C PRO A 41 -9.45 10.75 0.64
N GLY A 42 -10.16 11.61 1.36
CA GLY A 42 -11.47 11.28 1.93
C GLY A 42 -12.45 10.84 0.84
N GLY A 43 -13.24 9.78 1.12
CA GLY A 43 -14.17 9.19 0.15
C GLY A 43 -13.56 8.23 -0.87
N ALA A 44 -12.24 7.99 -0.82
CA ALA A 44 -11.57 7.06 -1.73
C ALA A 44 -11.86 5.57 -1.47
N ALA A 45 -12.50 5.25 -0.34
CA ALA A 45 -12.85 3.89 0.04
C ALA A 45 -14.27 3.78 0.57
N THR A 46 -14.93 2.67 0.27
CA THR A 46 -16.26 2.34 0.75
C THR A 46 -16.22 1.54 2.05
N ARG A 47 -15.18 0.71 2.25
CA ARG A 47 -15.02 -0.15 3.43
C ARG A 47 -13.56 -0.39 3.79
N VAL A 48 -13.30 -0.55 5.08
CA VAL A 48 -12.06 -1.10 5.65
C VAL A 48 -12.39 -2.41 6.33
N LYS A 49 -11.62 -3.45 6.02
CA LYS A 49 -11.77 -4.79 6.58
C LYS A 49 -10.47 -5.26 7.19
N ALA A 50 -10.50 -5.61 8.47
CA ALA A 50 -9.43 -6.31 9.18
C ALA A 50 -9.77 -7.80 9.29
N THR A 51 -8.85 -8.66 8.87
CA THR A 51 -9.01 -10.13 8.92
C THR A 51 -7.92 -10.72 9.81
N ASP A 52 -8.29 -11.48 10.85
CA ASP A 52 -7.32 -12.14 11.72
C ASP A 52 -6.85 -13.49 11.15
N ASP A 53 -5.88 -14.11 11.82
CA ASP A 53 -5.34 -15.42 11.42
C ASP A 53 -6.39 -16.55 11.50
N ALA A 54 -7.46 -16.36 12.30
CA ALA A 54 -8.60 -17.28 12.37
C ALA A 54 -9.69 -16.97 11.32
N GLN A 55 -9.40 -16.09 10.35
CA GLN A 55 -10.31 -15.66 9.28
C GLN A 55 -11.57 -14.93 9.77
N ARG A 56 -11.57 -14.39 10.99
CA ARG A 56 -12.63 -13.50 11.48
C ARG A 56 -12.42 -12.11 10.91
N THR A 57 -13.52 -11.49 10.51
CA THR A 57 -13.48 -10.21 9.78
C THR A 57 -14.19 -9.12 10.56
N TYR A 58 -13.55 -7.96 10.64
CA TYR A 58 -14.08 -6.74 11.27
C TYR A 58 -14.15 -5.66 10.21
N VAL A 59 -15.34 -5.10 9.98
CA VAL A 59 -15.60 -4.18 8.86
C VAL A 59 -16.14 -2.85 9.36
N VAL A 60 -15.65 -1.76 8.80
CA VAL A 60 -16.15 -0.40 9.05
C VAL A 60 -16.21 0.39 7.74
N ALA A 61 -17.17 1.30 7.64
CA ALA A 61 -17.18 2.32 6.58
C ALA A 61 -16.39 3.55 7.06
N PRO A 62 -15.42 4.06 6.30
CA PRO A 62 -14.77 5.34 6.59
C PRO A 62 -15.78 6.49 6.61
N ALA A 63 -15.49 7.51 7.41
CA ALA A 63 -16.21 8.78 7.37
C ALA A 63 -15.84 9.58 6.10
N ALA A 64 -16.55 10.69 5.85
CA ALA A 64 -16.35 11.51 4.66
C ALA A 64 -14.93 12.11 4.56
N ASP A 65 -14.29 12.37 5.69
CA ASP A 65 -12.89 12.81 5.78
C ASP A 65 -11.87 11.65 5.65
N GLY A 66 -12.35 10.42 5.44
CA GLY A 66 -11.55 9.21 5.35
C GLY A 66 -11.18 8.58 6.70
N SER A 67 -11.52 9.20 7.83
CA SER A 67 -11.25 8.63 9.15
C SER A 67 -12.05 7.35 9.39
N PHE A 68 -11.46 6.35 10.04
CA PHE A 68 -12.16 5.11 10.40
C PHE A 68 -11.75 4.60 11.78
N VAL A 69 -12.67 3.91 12.46
CA VAL A 69 -12.47 3.36 13.81
C VAL A 69 -13.10 1.97 13.90
N LEU A 70 -12.26 0.93 13.95
CA LEU A 70 -12.65 -0.45 14.23
C LEU A 70 -12.54 -0.72 15.73
N ARG A 71 -13.68 -0.90 16.41
CA ARG A 71 -13.76 -1.15 17.87
C ARG A 71 -13.88 -2.63 18.17
N ASN A 72 -13.51 -3.03 19.40
CA ASN A 72 -13.66 -4.39 19.91
C ASN A 72 -12.90 -5.44 19.08
N VAL A 73 -11.74 -5.06 18.55
CA VAL A 73 -10.88 -5.96 17.79
C VAL A 73 -10.03 -6.77 18.78
N PRO A 74 -10.12 -8.10 18.84
CA PRO A 74 -9.29 -8.90 19.75
C PRO A 74 -7.80 -8.65 19.54
N HIS A 75 -6.99 -8.86 20.57
CA HIS A 75 -5.55 -8.89 20.44
C HIS A 75 -5.09 -9.89 19.34
N GLY A 76 -4.24 -9.47 18.41
CA GLY A 76 -3.76 -10.34 17.33
C GLY A 76 -3.11 -9.61 16.16
N SER A 77 -2.67 -10.40 15.18
CA SER A 77 -2.18 -9.91 13.89
C SER A 77 -3.33 -9.87 12.87
N TYR A 78 -3.41 -8.79 12.11
CA TYR A 78 -4.49 -8.56 11.15
C TYR A 78 -3.94 -8.21 9.78
N GLN A 79 -4.56 -8.78 8.75
CA GLN A 79 -4.45 -8.32 7.39
C GLN A 79 -5.55 -7.29 7.13
N LEU A 80 -5.17 -6.11 6.68
CA LEU A 80 -6.10 -5.08 6.27
C LEU A 80 -6.32 -5.11 4.77
N THR A 81 -7.57 -4.92 4.39
CA THR A 81 -8.02 -4.77 3.01
C THR A 81 -8.93 -3.55 2.95
N ILE A 82 -8.82 -2.77 1.89
CA ILE A 82 -9.60 -1.54 1.71
C ILE A 82 -10.34 -1.67 0.40
N GLU A 83 -11.66 -1.62 0.46
CA GLU A 83 -12.51 -1.64 -0.72
C GLU A 83 -12.57 -0.22 -1.29
N PRO A 84 -11.92 0.06 -2.44
CA PRO A 84 -11.90 1.39 -3.01
C PRO A 84 -13.27 1.77 -3.60
N THR A 85 -13.49 3.07 -3.82
CA THR A 85 -14.52 3.51 -4.78
C THR A 85 -14.02 3.30 -6.22
N ALA A 86 -14.91 3.41 -7.22
CA ALA A 86 -14.56 3.18 -8.62
C ALA A 86 -13.42 4.07 -9.15
N ASP A 87 -13.21 5.22 -8.51
CA ASP A 87 -12.18 6.20 -8.87
C ASP A 87 -10.84 5.95 -8.18
N TYR A 88 -10.69 4.87 -7.40
CA TYR A 88 -9.46 4.51 -6.70
C TYR A 88 -9.10 3.03 -6.86
N THR A 89 -7.82 2.70 -6.68
CA THR A 89 -7.33 1.32 -6.60
C THR A 89 -7.03 0.94 -5.15
N GLU A 90 -7.24 -0.32 -4.81
CA GLU A 90 -6.88 -0.87 -3.51
C GLU A 90 -5.37 -0.68 -3.23
N PRO A 91 -4.98 -0.13 -2.07
CA PRO A 91 -3.60 0.01 -1.67
C PRO A 91 -3.08 -1.33 -1.16
N VAL A 92 -1.81 -1.61 -1.39
CA VAL A 92 -1.15 -2.77 -0.79
C VAL A 92 -0.75 -2.40 0.64
N LEU A 93 -1.36 -3.08 1.61
CA LEU A 93 -1.11 -2.88 3.04
C LEU A 93 -0.27 -4.02 3.63
N GLU A 94 0.63 -3.68 4.53
CA GLU A 94 1.35 -4.66 5.34
C GLU A 94 0.46 -5.20 6.48
N ARG A 95 0.83 -6.38 7.02
CA ARG A 95 0.15 -6.93 8.21
C ARG A 95 0.41 -6.03 9.41
N ASN A 96 -0.64 -5.76 10.18
CA ASN A 96 -0.58 -4.91 11.35
C ASN A 96 -0.87 -5.72 12.62
N THR A 97 -0.08 -5.52 13.68
CA THR A 97 -0.26 -6.22 14.96
C THR A 97 -0.99 -5.31 15.95
N VAL A 98 -2.23 -5.65 16.28
CA VAL A 98 -3.01 -4.94 17.29
C VAL A 98 -2.65 -5.49 18.65
N ARG A 99 -2.11 -4.63 19.53
CA ARG A 99 -1.91 -4.89 20.97
C ARG A 99 -3.14 -4.42 21.76
N SER A 100 -3.27 -4.79 23.03
CA SER A 100 -4.34 -4.23 23.87
C SER A 100 -4.26 -2.70 23.87
N GLY A 101 -5.41 -2.03 23.78
CA GLY A 101 -5.48 -0.57 23.63
C GLY A 101 -5.73 -0.13 22.18
N THR A 102 -5.13 0.99 21.78
CA THR A 102 -5.36 1.62 20.47
C THR A 102 -4.16 1.43 19.55
N LEU A 103 -4.37 0.87 18.36
CA LEU A 103 -3.40 0.88 17.26
C LEU A 103 -3.80 1.96 16.25
N ASN A 104 -2.88 2.88 15.95
CA ASN A 104 -3.03 3.85 14.88
C ASN A 104 -2.25 3.39 13.63
N ILE A 105 -2.90 3.38 12.47
CA ILE A 105 -2.32 2.98 11.16
C ILE A 105 -1.90 4.21 10.34
N ASP A 106 -1.92 5.39 10.97
CA ASP A 106 -1.65 6.66 10.31
C ASP A 106 -2.54 6.86 9.07
N THR A 107 -1.98 7.41 8.00
CA THR A 107 -2.69 7.72 6.76
C THR A 107 -2.42 6.65 5.71
N VAL A 108 -3.48 5.96 5.28
CA VAL A 108 -3.45 5.08 4.10
C VAL A 108 -3.75 5.90 2.86
N THR A 109 -2.78 6.02 1.96
CA THR A 109 -2.94 6.75 0.71
C THR A 109 -3.51 5.83 -0.36
N MET A 110 -4.71 6.14 -0.83
CA MET A 110 -5.34 5.51 -1.98
C MET A 110 -4.78 6.13 -3.26
N LEU A 111 -4.72 5.31 -4.29
CA LEU A 111 -4.23 5.72 -5.60
C LEU A 111 -5.44 5.86 -6.52
N PRO A 112 -5.51 6.87 -7.41
CA PRO A 112 -6.58 6.98 -8.36
C PRO A 112 -6.70 5.70 -9.21
N ALA A 113 -7.93 5.25 -9.44
CA ALA A 113 -8.23 4.21 -10.40
C ALA A 113 -7.75 4.69 -11.75
N VAL A 114 -7.06 3.79 -12.42
CA VAL A 114 -6.69 4.02 -13.80
C VAL A 114 -7.92 3.69 -14.63
N PRO A 115 -8.49 4.64 -15.37
CA PRO A 115 -9.52 4.32 -16.33
C PRO A 115 -8.89 3.43 -17.41
N THR A 116 -9.33 2.18 -17.49
CA THR A 116 -8.91 1.28 -18.55
C THR A 116 -9.39 1.84 -19.89
N GLY A 117 -8.52 1.86 -20.90
CA GLY A 117 -8.89 2.30 -22.25
C GLY A 117 -8.65 3.78 -22.59
N LEU A 118 -8.06 4.59 -21.70
CA LEU A 118 -7.64 5.96 -22.03
C LEU A 118 -6.24 6.05 -22.69
N GLY A 119 -5.58 4.91 -22.90
CA GLY A 119 -4.20 4.86 -23.37
C GLY A 119 -3.18 5.14 -22.26
N SER A 120 -1.91 4.93 -22.60
CA SER A 120 -0.81 5.01 -21.64
C SER A 120 -0.73 6.40 -20.99
N THR A 121 -0.88 6.47 -19.67
CA THR A 121 -0.83 7.71 -18.90
C THR A 121 0.31 7.64 -17.89
N LEU A 122 0.98 8.78 -17.66
CA LEU A 122 1.86 9.00 -16.52
C LEU A 122 1.54 10.38 -15.96
N ALA A 123 1.38 10.48 -14.65
CA ALA A 123 1.11 11.72 -13.96
C ALA A 123 1.73 11.71 -12.56
N TYR A 124 1.98 12.89 -12.01
CA TYR A 124 2.49 13.07 -10.66
C TYR A 124 2.23 14.49 -10.13
N SER A 125 2.57 14.74 -8.88
CA SER A 125 2.48 16.08 -8.27
C SER A 125 3.81 16.57 -7.71
N VAL A 126 4.04 17.88 -7.81
CA VAL A 126 5.15 18.59 -7.15
C VAL A 126 4.53 19.70 -6.32
N GLY A 127 4.57 19.56 -5.00
CA GLY A 127 3.78 20.42 -4.11
C GLY A 127 2.28 20.31 -4.44
N ALA A 128 1.65 21.43 -4.78
CA ALA A 128 0.24 21.50 -5.16
C ALA A 128 -0.01 21.36 -6.68
N GLU A 129 1.05 21.39 -7.50
CA GLU A 129 0.92 21.34 -8.95
C GLU A 129 0.86 19.90 -9.45
N ALA A 130 -0.06 19.61 -10.37
CA ALA A 130 -0.21 18.30 -11.01
C ALA A 130 0.34 18.32 -12.44
N TYR A 131 1.10 17.29 -12.76
CA TYR A 131 1.77 17.09 -14.04
C TYR A 131 1.19 15.85 -14.70
N ARG A 132 0.85 15.96 -15.99
CA ARG A 132 0.38 14.84 -16.81
C ARG A 132 1.13 14.80 -18.14
N PHE A 133 1.49 13.60 -18.57
CA PHE A 133 2.24 13.35 -19.79
C PHE A 133 1.31 12.73 -20.83
N GLY A 134 1.31 13.31 -22.03
CA GLY A 134 0.49 12.84 -23.16
C GLY A 134 1.13 11.73 -23.98
N SER A 135 2.43 11.49 -23.79
CA SER A 135 3.17 10.39 -24.42
C SER A 135 3.93 9.61 -23.36
N VAL A 136 3.65 8.32 -23.26
CA VAL A 136 4.34 7.38 -22.40
C VAL A 136 4.69 6.15 -23.22
N THR A 137 5.97 5.82 -23.27
CA THR A 137 6.50 4.62 -23.92
C THR A 137 7.25 3.80 -22.90
N ALA A 138 7.20 2.48 -23.00
CA ALA A 138 8.06 1.62 -22.22
C ALA A 138 8.77 0.60 -23.10
N THR A 139 9.87 0.07 -22.59
CA THR A 139 10.63 -1.02 -23.21
C THR A 139 11.08 -1.98 -22.12
N LEU A 140 10.81 -3.27 -22.29
CA LEU A 140 11.38 -4.33 -21.46
C LEU A 140 12.41 -5.12 -22.26
N THR A 141 13.68 -5.03 -21.89
CA THR A 141 14.78 -5.80 -22.49
C THR A 141 15.41 -6.69 -21.42
N GLY A 142 15.19 -8.00 -21.52
CA GLY A 142 15.55 -8.93 -20.44
C GLY A 142 14.81 -8.56 -19.15
N ARG A 143 15.56 -8.25 -18.08
CA ARG A 143 15.03 -7.79 -16.79
C ARG A 143 15.13 -6.26 -16.61
N GLN A 144 15.47 -5.51 -17.66
CA GLN A 144 15.56 -4.06 -17.60
C GLN A 144 14.29 -3.44 -18.19
N LEU A 145 13.50 -2.83 -17.32
CA LEU A 145 12.32 -2.07 -17.72
C LEU A 145 12.66 -0.58 -17.74
N THR A 146 12.37 0.10 -18.85
CA THR A 146 12.49 1.56 -18.95
C THR A 146 11.16 2.14 -19.38
N LEU A 147 10.61 3.08 -18.61
CA LEU A 147 9.49 3.93 -19.03
C LEU A 147 10.05 5.32 -19.32
N THR A 148 9.59 5.91 -20.41
CA THR A 148 9.85 7.30 -20.78
C THR A 148 8.51 7.98 -20.98
N ALA A 149 8.29 9.06 -20.25
CA ALA A 149 7.17 9.96 -20.48
C ALA A 149 7.68 11.31 -20.95
N ALA A 150 7.03 11.90 -21.95
CA ALA A 150 7.38 13.20 -22.48
C ALA A 150 6.14 14.08 -22.65
N ARG A 151 6.25 15.37 -22.31
CA ARG A 151 5.27 16.39 -22.67
C ARG A 151 5.98 17.57 -23.32
N THR A 152 5.38 18.07 -24.40
CA THR A 152 5.77 19.36 -24.98
C THR A 152 5.13 20.45 -24.14
N ALA A 153 5.92 21.43 -23.72
CA ALA A 153 5.36 22.59 -23.02
C ALA A 153 4.43 23.37 -23.99
N PRO A 154 3.31 23.95 -23.52
CA PRO A 154 2.48 24.80 -24.36
C PRO A 154 3.31 26.00 -24.87
N GLY A 155 3.56 26.07 -26.18
CA GLY A 155 4.10 27.27 -26.84
C GLY A 155 5.51 27.21 -27.46
N ALA A 156 6.29 26.12 -27.37
CA ALA A 156 7.56 26.05 -28.09
C ALA A 156 8.08 24.63 -28.35
N LEU A 157 8.54 24.41 -29.59
CA LEU A 157 9.71 23.55 -29.80
C LEU A 157 10.97 24.33 -29.43
N PRO A 158 11.95 23.70 -28.77
CA PRO A 158 12.04 22.30 -28.33
C PRO A 158 11.93 22.16 -26.80
N ASP A 159 11.06 22.95 -26.16
CA ASP A 159 10.87 22.89 -24.71
C ASP A 159 10.12 21.60 -24.34
N ALA A 160 10.82 20.68 -23.68
CA ALA A 160 10.32 19.35 -23.39
C ALA A 160 10.62 18.94 -21.95
N GLU A 161 9.57 18.53 -21.24
CA GLU A 161 9.71 17.86 -19.96
C GLU A 161 9.63 16.36 -20.16
N GLN A 162 10.53 15.64 -19.50
CA GLN A 162 10.63 14.19 -19.61
C GLN A 162 10.87 13.55 -18.25
N VAL A 163 10.24 12.40 -18.05
CA VAL A 163 10.48 11.50 -16.91
C VAL A 163 10.96 10.16 -17.43
N PHE A 164 12.03 9.65 -16.84
CA PHE A 164 12.52 8.29 -17.06
C PHE A 164 12.40 7.51 -15.76
N LEU A 165 11.77 6.34 -15.84
CA LEU A 165 11.75 5.35 -14.77
C LEU A 165 12.50 4.13 -15.29
N GLN A 166 13.58 3.77 -14.63
CA GLN A 166 14.41 2.62 -15.00
C GLN A 166 14.41 1.64 -13.84
N LEU A 167 13.94 0.42 -14.10
CA LEU A 167 14.02 -0.69 -13.16
C LEU A 167 15.05 -1.70 -13.65
N THR A 168 15.98 -2.06 -12.78
CA THR A 168 16.85 -3.21 -12.96
C THR A 168 16.25 -4.41 -12.23
N ASP A 169 16.53 -5.61 -12.72
CA ASP A 169 16.03 -6.85 -12.13
C ASP A 169 14.50 -6.93 -12.03
N PHE A 170 13.79 -6.32 -12.98
CA PHE A 170 12.33 -6.41 -13.07
C PHE A 170 11.86 -7.87 -13.17
N ASP A 171 10.95 -8.24 -12.28
CA ASP A 171 10.37 -9.60 -12.18
C ASP A 171 8.84 -9.61 -12.23
N GLY A 172 8.20 -8.44 -12.20
CA GLY A 172 6.75 -8.29 -12.16
C GLY A 172 6.28 -7.32 -11.08
N PRO A 173 5.06 -7.52 -10.55
CA PRO A 173 4.51 -6.70 -9.47
C PRO A 173 5.38 -6.76 -8.21
N GLY A 174 5.68 -5.60 -7.64
CA GLY A 174 6.62 -5.50 -6.52
C GLY A 174 7.04 -4.06 -6.25
N VAL A 175 7.87 -3.89 -5.23
CA VAL A 175 8.47 -2.59 -4.87
C VAL A 175 9.92 -2.58 -5.31
N TYR A 176 10.30 -1.52 -6.01
CA TYR A 176 11.65 -1.27 -6.51
C TYR A 176 12.15 0.03 -5.89
N GLU A 177 13.21 -0.07 -5.10
CA GLU A 177 13.76 1.05 -4.32
C GLU A 177 14.75 1.86 -5.16
N CYS A 178 14.65 3.19 -5.08
CA CYS A 178 15.60 4.07 -5.76
C CYS A 178 16.99 3.94 -5.15
N GLY A 179 18.01 3.84 -6.00
CA GLY A 179 19.40 3.66 -5.58
C GLY A 179 19.85 2.21 -5.45
N SER A 180 18.93 1.24 -5.57
CA SER A 180 19.25 -0.19 -5.65
C SER A 180 18.73 -0.79 -6.96
N THR A 181 17.41 -0.92 -7.12
CA THR A 181 16.76 -1.57 -8.27
C THR A 181 15.93 -0.62 -9.12
N ALA A 182 15.78 0.64 -8.70
CA ALA A 182 15.14 1.68 -9.46
C ALA A 182 16.03 2.92 -9.62
N THR A 183 15.88 3.63 -10.72
CA THR A 183 16.38 4.98 -10.94
C THR A 183 15.28 5.80 -11.61
N ILE A 184 15.06 7.01 -11.11
CA ILE A 184 14.09 7.97 -11.65
C ILE A 184 14.84 9.23 -12.02
N ILE A 185 14.61 9.71 -13.24
CA ILE A 185 15.22 10.92 -13.76
C ILE A 185 14.10 11.84 -14.22
N TYR A 186 14.06 13.06 -13.67
CA TYR A 186 13.28 14.15 -14.23
C TYR A 186 14.22 15.07 -14.99
N GLN A 187 13.83 15.47 -16.20
CA GLN A 187 14.55 16.48 -16.95
C GLN A 187 13.61 17.47 -17.62
N ASN A 188 14.03 18.72 -17.61
CA ASN A 188 13.39 19.80 -18.33
C ASN A 188 14.41 20.39 -19.30
N ARG A 189 14.09 20.33 -20.59
CA ARG A 189 14.92 20.88 -21.65
C ARG A 189 14.30 22.18 -22.13
N TYR A 190 15.09 23.25 -22.10
CA TYR A 190 14.73 24.53 -22.69
C TYR A 190 15.55 24.78 -23.97
N SER A 191 14.94 25.45 -24.94
CA SER A 191 15.50 25.76 -26.27
C SER A 191 16.85 26.46 -26.22
N ASP A 192 16.97 27.36 -25.25
CA ASP A 192 18.01 28.37 -25.09
C ASP A 192 19.17 27.89 -24.22
N LEU A 193 19.05 26.72 -23.61
CA LEU A 193 20.08 26.13 -22.76
C LEU A 193 20.90 25.08 -23.50
N ALA A 194 22.22 25.11 -23.28
CA ALA A 194 23.14 24.11 -23.81
C ALA A 194 22.91 22.70 -23.20
N LEU A 195 22.38 22.63 -21.98
CA LEU A 195 22.08 21.38 -21.27
C LEU A 195 20.70 21.47 -20.60
N PRO A 196 19.94 20.36 -20.52
CA PRO A 196 18.68 20.34 -19.78
C PRO A 196 18.93 20.48 -18.28
N TYR A 197 17.97 21.04 -17.55
CA TYR A 197 17.92 20.87 -16.11
C TYR A 197 17.54 19.42 -15.79
N ARG A 198 18.27 18.80 -14.87
CA ARG A 198 18.16 17.35 -14.62
C ARG A 198 18.32 17.03 -13.14
N TRP A 199 17.36 16.28 -12.63
CA TRP A 199 17.37 15.69 -11.30
C TRP A 199 17.30 14.17 -11.42
N SER A 200 18.06 13.47 -10.58
CA SER A 200 18.10 12.00 -10.58
C SER A 200 18.13 11.43 -9.17
N THR A 201 17.44 10.30 -8.98
CA THR A 201 17.55 9.50 -7.76
C THR A 201 18.84 8.68 -7.69
N ALA A 202 19.67 8.69 -8.75
CA ALA A 202 21.02 8.10 -8.72
C ALA A 202 22.07 9.00 -8.03
N THR A 203 21.67 10.16 -7.51
CA THR A 203 22.54 11.02 -6.70
C THR A 203 22.54 10.57 -5.24
N PRO A 204 23.53 10.95 -4.41
CA PRO A 204 23.56 10.57 -2.99
C PRO A 204 22.35 11.04 -2.17
N GLU A 205 21.66 12.09 -2.63
CA GLU A 205 20.44 12.60 -1.99
C GLU A 205 19.17 11.88 -2.48
N GLY A 206 19.31 11.12 -3.57
CA GLY A 206 18.25 10.45 -4.28
C GLY A 206 17.62 9.33 -3.47
N ARG A 207 16.29 9.34 -3.36
CA ARG A 207 15.51 8.30 -2.70
C ARG A 207 14.09 8.27 -3.22
N GLY A 208 13.40 7.15 -3.06
CA GLY A 208 12.07 6.97 -3.61
C GLY A 208 11.76 5.52 -3.90
N THR A 209 10.54 5.28 -4.38
CA THR A 209 10.05 3.94 -4.71
C THR A 209 9.34 3.95 -6.06
N VAL A 210 9.42 2.85 -6.77
CA VAL A 210 8.52 2.49 -7.86
C VAL A 210 7.83 1.20 -7.47
N ARG A 211 6.51 1.21 -7.34
CA ARG A 211 5.71 0.02 -7.06
C ARG A 211 4.93 -0.37 -8.30
N ILE A 212 5.25 -1.53 -8.86
CA ILE A 212 4.50 -2.12 -9.97
C ILE A 212 3.28 -2.82 -9.36
N THR A 213 2.09 -2.32 -9.67
CA THR A 213 0.82 -2.84 -9.14
C THR A 213 0.17 -3.83 -10.09
N TYR A 214 0.46 -3.73 -11.39
CA TYR A 214 -0.06 -4.62 -12.41
C TYR A 214 0.99 -4.86 -13.50
N HIS A 215 1.09 -6.11 -13.94
CA HIS A 215 1.95 -6.53 -15.02
C HIS A 215 1.31 -7.72 -15.74
N ASP A 216 0.99 -7.54 -17.02
CA ASP A 216 0.48 -8.58 -17.91
C ASP A 216 1.47 -8.78 -19.06
N ALA A 217 2.21 -9.89 -19.00
CA ALA A 217 3.21 -10.25 -19.99
C ALA A 217 2.61 -10.64 -21.33
N ALA A 218 1.39 -11.15 -21.37
CA ALA A 218 0.72 -11.55 -22.60
C ALA A 218 0.19 -10.32 -23.35
N ALA A 219 -0.44 -9.39 -22.63
CA ALA A 219 -0.92 -8.12 -23.18
C ALA A 219 0.18 -7.07 -23.35
N ARG A 220 1.37 -7.32 -22.77
CA ARG A 220 2.50 -6.38 -22.67
C ARG A 220 2.08 -5.05 -22.04
N ARG A 221 1.36 -5.12 -20.93
CA ARG A 221 0.82 -3.97 -20.20
C ARG A 221 1.31 -3.93 -18.76
N LEU A 222 1.52 -2.72 -18.24
CA LEU A 222 1.85 -2.51 -16.85
C LEU A 222 1.23 -1.24 -16.28
N ALA A 223 1.09 -1.22 -14.96
CA ALA A 223 0.70 -0.07 -14.17
C ALA A 223 1.44 -0.08 -12.84
N GLY A 224 1.55 1.10 -12.25
CA GLY A 224 2.27 1.26 -11.00
C GLY A 224 2.26 2.69 -10.51
N VAL A 225 2.90 2.87 -9.37
CA VAL A 225 3.04 4.15 -8.71
C VAL A 225 4.48 4.43 -8.35
N PHE A 226 4.79 5.69 -8.16
CA PHE A 226 6.13 6.12 -7.78
C PHE A 226 6.09 7.39 -6.94
N SER A 227 7.09 7.54 -6.10
CA SER A 227 7.39 8.78 -5.38
C SER A 227 8.90 8.89 -5.25
N PHE A 228 9.42 10.11 -5.31
CA PHE A 228 10.86 10.30 -5.16
C PHE A 228 11.24 11.70 -4.73
N GLU A 229 12.42 11.78 -4.12
CA GLU A 229 13.22 12.98 -3.99
C GLU A 229 14.51 12.76 -4.80
N ALA A 230 14.78 13.65 -5.75
CA ALA A 230 15.94 13.57 -6.62
C ALA A 230 16.86 14.79 -6.42
N GLY A 231 18.17 14.55 -6.39
CA GLY A 231 19.19 15.60 -6.38
C GLY A 231 19.56 16.06 -7.80
N ALA A 232 20.05 17.29 -7.90
CA ALA A 232 20.57 17.87 -9.14
C ALA A 232 21.78 17.11 -9.71
N VAL A 233 21.85 16.96 -11.04
CA VAL A 233 22.88 16.13 -11.72
C VAL A 233 23.98 16.94 -12.42
N ASN A 234 23.67 18.15 -12.90
CA ASN A 234 24.62 18.97 -13.65
C ASN A 234 24.76 20.37 -13.03
N SER A 235 25.82 21.09 -13.39
CA SER A 235 26.17 22.40 -12.83
C SER A 235 25.11 23.49 -13.05
N GLY A 236 24.22 23.32 -14.04
CA GLY A 236 23.10 24.21 -14.27
C GLY A 236 21.90 23.96 -13.33
N THR A 237 21.78 22.76 -12.75
CA THR A 237 20.64 22.40 -11.90
C THR A 237 21.03 22.55 -10.43
N SER A 238 20.12 23.07 -9.61
CA SER A 238 20.31 23.16 -8.16
C SER A 238 19.09 22.65 -7.41
N GLY A 239 19.29 22.35 -6.12
CA GLY A 239 18.24 21.92 -5.21
C GLY A 239 17.74 20.50 -5.46
N LYS A 240 16.56 20.23 -4.90
CA LYS A 240 15.89 18.93 -4.87
C LYS A 240 14.60 18.98 -5.66
N TYR A 241 14.24 17.87 -6.29
CA TYR A 241 12.98 17.68 -6.98
C TYR A 241 12.15 16.61 -6.27
N ASN A 242 11.05 17.04 -5.65
CA ASN A 242 10.21 16.21 -4.81
C ASN A 242 8.89 15.92 -5.52
N THR A 243 8.67 14.65 -5.80
CA THR A 243 7.47 14.16 -6.46
C THR A 243 6.67 13.27 -5.52
N THR A 244 5.38 13.56 -5.40
CA THR A 244 4.40 12.76 -4.67
C THR A 244 3.30 12.28 -5.61
N ASN A 245 2.59 11.23 -5.20
CA ASN A 245 1.41 10.71 -5.90
C ASN A 245 1.65 10.39 -7.39
N GLY A 246 2.86 9.94 -7.74
CA GLY A 246 3.19 9.55 -9.10
C GLY A 246 2.50 8.23 -9.45
N TYR A 247 1.89 8.17 -10.64
CA TYR A 247 1.34 6.94 -11.18
C TYR A 247 1.54 6.86 -12.69
N PHE A 248 1.64 5.63 -13.19
CA PHE A 248 1.59 5.32 -14.60
C PHE A 248 0.69 4.13 -14.83
N ALA A 249 0.04 4.10 -15.98
CA ALA A 249 -0.99 3.13 -16.20
C ALA A 249 -1.32 2.87 -17.66
N ASP A 250 -1.81 1.65 -17.90
CA ASP A 250 -2.02 1.10 -19.24
C ASP A 250 -0.82 1.34 -20.17
N VAL A 251 0.39 1.21 -19.61
CA VAL A 251 1.63 1.46 -20.34
C VAL A 251 2.01 0.20 -21.12
N ALA A 252 2.06 0.32 -22.45
CA ALA A 252 2.56 -0.73 -23.31
C ALA A 252 4.10 -0.76 -23.30
N TYR A 253 4.70 -1.94 -23.28
CA TYR A 253 6.16 -2.14 -23.29
C TYR A 253 6.63 -3.22 -24.26
#